data_AF-A0A944BK93-F1
#
_entry.id   AF-A0A944BK93-F1
#
_cell.length_a   1.000
_cell.length_b   1.000
_cell.length_c   1.000
_cell.angle_alpha   90.00
_cell.angle_beta   90.00
_cell.angle_gamma   90.00
#
_symmetry.space_group_name_H-M   'P 1'
#
loop_
_entity.id
_entity.type
_entity.pdbx_description
1 polymer ?
#
loop_
_entity_poly.entity_id
_entity_poly.type
_entity_poly.pdbx_seq_one_letter_code
_entity_poly.pdbx_strand_id
1 'polypeptide(L)' 'FTLPENIDENNIDAEMTNGVLCINLPKRNIEPEKPETKVIEIK' A
#
# COMPACT_ATOMS: atom_id res chain seq x y z
N PHE A 1 1.80 -6.67 -18.36
CA PHE A 1 1.35 -6.07 -17.09
C PHE A 1 2.59 -5.74 -16.29
N THR A 2 2.62 -4.60 -15.63
CA THR A 2 3.76 -4.14 -14.83
C THR A 2 3.26 -3.87 -13.43
N LEU A 3 3.97 -4.38 -12.43
CA LEU A 3 3.60 -4.15 -11.03
C LEU A 3 3.83 -2.69 -10.65
N PRO A 4 2.89 -2.05 -9.95
CA PRO A 4 3.11 -0.72 -9.36
C PRO A 4 4.26 -0.73 -8.34
N GLU A 5 4.96 0.39 -8.21
CA GLU A 5 6.14 0.50 -7.34
C GLU A 5 5.84 0.33 -5.85
N ASN A 6 4.59 0.54 -5.42
CA ASN A 6 4.18 0.53 -4.02
C ASN A 6 3.59 -0.79 -3.53
N ILE A 7 3.78 -1.88 -4.28
CA ILE A 7 3.28 -3.22 -3.92
C ILE A 7 4.25 -3.94 -3.01
N ASP A 8 3.71 -4.64 -2.01
CA ASP A 8 4.48 -5.60 -1.23
C ASP A 8 4.57 -6.93 -1.97
N GLU A 9 5.63 -7.07 -2.77
CA GLU A 9 5.85 -8.23 -3.64
C GLU A 9 5.96 -9.57 -2.88
N ASN A 10 6.33 -9.54 -1.60
CA ASN A 10 6.46 -10.74 -0.78
C ASN A 10 5.10 -11.31 -0.34
N ASN A 11 4.04 -10.52 -0.44
CA ASN A 11 2.70 -10.85 0.04
C ASN A 11 1.65 -10.88 -1.09
N ILE A 12 2.08 -11.06 -2.34
CA ILE A 12 1.15 -11.27 -3.45
C ILE A 12 0.50 -12.65 -3.33
N ASP A 13 -0.83 -12.68 -3.42
CA ASP A 13 -1.61 -13.91 -3.44
C ASP A 13 -2.45 -14.03 -4.73
N ALA A 14 -2.76 -15.26 -5.12
CA ALA A 14 -3.53 -15.55 -6.32
C ALA A 14 -4.45 -16.75 -6.08
N GLU A 15 -5.70 -16.63 -6.52
CA GLU A 15 -6.72 -17.65 -6.41
C GLU A 15 -7.56 -17.75 -7.68
N MET A 16 -8.17 -18.92 -7.92
CA MET A 16 -9.06 -19.14 -9.04
C MET A 16 -10.49 -19.33 -8.51
N THR A 17 -11.38 -18.42 -8.85
CA THR A 17 -12.78 -18.45 -8.40
C THR A 17 -13.70 -18.45 -9.60
N ASN A 18 -14.53 -19.50 -9.75
CA ASN A 18 -15.49 -19.65 -10.85
C ASN A 18 -14.87 -19.50 -12.26
N GLY A 19 -13.64 -19.99 -12.43
CA GLY A 19 -12.92 -19.90 -13.71
C GLY A 19 -12.26 -18.53 -13.98
N VAL A 20 -12.26 -17.62 -13.01
CA VAL A 20 -11.55 -16.34 -13.07
C VAL A 20 -10.33 -16.37 -12.16
N LEU A 21 -9.17 -16.03 -12.71
CA LEU A 21 -7.93 -15.84 -11.94
C LEU A 21 -7.98 -14.47 -11.25
N CYS A 22 -8.04 -14.49 -9.94
CA CYS A 22 -7.98 -13.32 -9.07
C CYS A 22 -6.55 -13.20 -8.49
N ILE A 23 -5.99 -11.99 -8.53
CA ILE A 23 -4.66 -11.70 -7.99
C ILE A 23 -4.81 -10.53 -7.01
N ASN A 24 -4.37 -10.71 -5.77
CA ASN A 24 -4.34 -9.66 -4.77
C ASN A 24 -2.93 -9.07 -4.68
N LEU A 25 -2.86 -7.74 -4.75
CA LEU A 25 -1.63 -6.99 -4.72
C LEU A 25 -1.66 -6.03 -3.52
N PRO A 26 -1.20 -6.45 -2.33
CA PRO A 26 -1.19 -5.59 -1.16
C PRO A 26 -0.23 -4.42 -1.34
N LYS A 27 -0.64 -3.25 -0.88
CA LYS A 27 0.24 -2.06 -0.86
C LYS A 27 1.17 -2.13 0.34
N ARG A 28 2.40 -1.62 0.20
CA ARG A 28 3.31 -1.43 1.33
C ARG A 28 2.69 -0.47 2.33
N ASN A 29 2.73 -0.85 3.61
CA ASN A 29 2.21 -0.02 4.68
C ASN A 29 3.18 1.15 4.90
N ILE A 30 2.76 2.34 4.51
CA ILE A 30 3.49 3.58 4.82
C ILE A 30 2.93 4.01 6.17
N GLU A 31 3.67 3.81 7.25
CA GLU A 31 3.28 4.38 8.54
C GLU A 31 3.09 5.88 8.34
N PRO A 32 1.91 6.46 8.66
CA PRO A 32 1.73 7.88 8.52
C PRO A 32 2.75 8.54 9.45
N GLU A 33 3.66 9.33 8.86
CA GLU A 33 4.58 10.16 9.63
C GLU A 33 3.74 10.91 10.65
N LYS A 34 4.03 10.69 11.93
CA LYS A 34 3.33 11.35 13.03
C LYS A 34 3.27 12.84 12.68
N PRO A 35 2.09 13.47 12.67
CA PRO A 35 2.02 14.88 12.31
C PRO A 35 2.89 15.66 13.29
N GLU A 36 4.04 16.15 12.82
CA GLU A 36 4.84 17.08 13.58
C GLU A 36 3.99 18.33 13.78
N THR A 37 3.56 18.57 15.01
CA THR A 37 2.78 19.74 15.37
C THR A 37 3.65 20.97 15.13
N LYS A 38 3.47 21.64 13.98
CA LYS A 38 4.16 22.90 13.69
C LYS A 38 3.59 23.98 14.61
N VAL A 39 4.33 24.32 15.66
CA VAL A 39 4.02 25.48 16.51
C VAL A 39 4.38 26.74 15.73
N ILE A 40 3.39 27.60 15.46
CA ILE A 40 3.59 28.92 14.87
C ILE A 40 3.55 29.95 16.01
N GLU A 41 4.66 30.61 16.28
CA GLU A 41 4.71 31.76 17.19
C GLU A 41 4.08 32.99 16.50
N ILE A 42 3.11 33.61 17.16
CA ILE A 42 2.55 34.91 16.76
C ILE A 42 3.24 35.98 17.62
N LYS A 43 3.86 36.98 16.97
CA LYS A 43 4.50 38.15 17.59
C LYS A 43 3.51 39.29 17.79
#